data_AF-A0A978VYF9-F1
#
_entry.id   AF-A0A978VYF9-F1
#
_cell.length_a   1.000
_cell.length_b   1.000
_cell.length_c   1.000
_cell.angle_alpha   90.00
_cell.angle_beta   90.00
_cell.angle_gamma   90.00
#
_symmetry.space_group_name_H-M   'P 1'
#
loop_
_entity.id
_entity.type
_entity.pdbx_description
1 polymer ?
#
loop_
_entity_poly.entity_id
_entity_poly.type
_entity_poly.pdbx_seq_one_letter_code
_entity_poly.pdbx_strand_id
1 'polypeptide(L)'
;MSTVEMEVFSNTQLIILTILIFIGGEVFTSMVGLFLRQFKLKQTGDKVVSVPNLIEQIEMGLQVRDPESKNLNLETKVPDHCPIETILDSKLLMYHSIKYLGFVVLGYFLVVQVLGVAMVSIYLALASNARNILKNKGLKMMTFSIFTTVSTFASCGFVPTNENMMVFSKNSGLLLILIPQVLMGNTLFPSCLRFLIWVLGKLNIKKEESKFLLENSAGIGYLHLLSSLHSSLLVGSVFGFIFIQFVLFCFIEWNSESLSRLSSHEKLIGSLFQTVNTRHTGETIVDLSIISPAILVLFIVMM
;
A
#
# COMPACT_ATOMS: atom_id res chain seq x y z
N MET A 1 -13.29 -13.19 -1.46
CA MET A 1 -14.53 -13.92 -1.12
C MET A 1 -14.13 -15.21 -0.42
N SER A 2 -14.69 -15.52 0.75
CA SER A 2 -14.43 -16.78 1.45
C SER A 2 -15.56 -17.76 1.18
N THR A 3 -15.24 -19.00 0.83
CA THR A 3 -16.22 -20.09 0.70
C THR A 3 -16.57 -20.72 2.05
N VAL A 4 -15.73 -20.50 3.06
CA VAL A 4 -15.90 -21.00 4.43
C VAL A 4 -16.03 -19.82 5.38
N GLU A 5 -16.91 -19.96 6.36
CA GLU A 5 -17.07 -18.98 7.43
C GLU A 5 -15.76 -18.72 8.19
N MET A 6 -15.46 -17.46 8.46
CA MET A 6 -14.21 -17.04 9.09
C MET A 6 -14.09 -17.48 10.55
N GLU A 7 -15.23 -17.64 11.24
CA GLU A 7 -15.27 -18.05 12.65
C GLU A 7 -15.02 -19.55 12.87
N VAL A 8 -15.07 -20.35 11.81
CA VAL A 8 -14.76 -21.79 11.87
C VAL A 8 -13.24 -22.01 11.99
N PHE A 9 -12.42 -21.04 11.60
CA PHE A 9 -10.98 -21.18 11.65
C PHE A 9 -10.44 -21.10 13.08
N SER A 10 -9.60 -22.08 13.43
CA SER A 10 -8.82 -22.03 14.65
C SER A 10 -7.83 -20.86 14.63
N ASN A 11 -7.40 -20.41 15.83
CA ASN A 11 -6.40 -19.35 15.94
C ASN A 11 -5.11 -19.64 15.15
N THR A 12 -4.68 -20.91 15.07
CA THR A 12 -3.50 -21.31 14.30
C THR A 12 -3.73 -21.15 12.80
N GLN A 13 -4.92 -21.51 12.30
CA GLN A 13 -5.28 -21.33 10.89
C GLN A 13 -5.39 -19.84 10.53
N LEU A 14 -5.95 -19.00 11.41
CA LEU A 14 -5.96 -17.55 11.21
C LEU A 14 -4.55 -16.98 11.10
N ILE A 15 -3.59 -17.46 11.91
CA ILE A 15 -2.19 -17.04 11.81
C ILE A 15 -1.58 -17.47 10.47
N ILE A 16 -1.83 -18.71 10.02
CA ILE A 16 -1.35 -19.18 8.70
C ILE A 16 -1.93 -18.31 7.58
N LEU A 17 -3.23 -18.02 7.63
CA LEU A 17 -3.89 -17.16 6.65
C LEU A 17 -3.33 -15.73 6.69
N THR A 18 -3.05 -15.20 7.89
CA THR A 18 -2.37 -13.90 8.04
C THR A 18 -1.03 -13.89 7.33
N ILE A 19 -0.22 -14.94 7.48
CA ILE A 19 1.09 -15.04 6.81
C ILE A 19 0.90 -15.08 5.30
N LEU A 20 -0.10 -15.81 4.80
CA LEU A 20 -0.39 -15.87 3.37
C LEU A 20 -0.81 -14.51 2.82
N ILE A 21 -1.69 -13.79 3.52
CA ILE A 21 -2.10 -12.43 3.16
C ILE A 21 -0.91 -11.48 3.17
N PHE A 22 -0.05 -11.59 4.19
CA PHE A 22 1.15 -10.78 4.32
C PHE A 22 2.12 -10.97 3.15
N ILE A 23 2.36 -12.22 2.74
CA ILE A 23 3.26 -12.56 1.62
C ILE A 23 2.61 -12.19 0.28
N GLY A 24 1.30 -12.34 0.15
CA GLY A 24 0.54 -12.03 -1.07
C GLY A 24 0.32 -10.53 -1.30
N GLY A 25 0.58 -9.68 -0.29
CA GLY A 25 0.38 -8.24 -0.39
C GLY A 25 1.24 -7.60 -1.48
N GLU A 26 0.66 -6.66 -2.23
CA GLU A 26 1.34 -5.96 -3.32
C GLU A 26 2.61 -5.23 -2.84
N VAL A 27 2.53 -4.59 -1.68
CA VAL A 27 3.67 -3.89 -1.07
C VAL A 27 4.81 -4.87 -0.73
N PHE A 28 4.48 -6.05 -0.19
CA PHE A 28 5.47 -7.06 0.16
C PHE A 28 6.13 -7.65 -1.09
N THR A 29 5.34 -8.06 -2.08
CA THR A 29 5.85 -8.62 -3.33
C THR A 29 6.71 -7.62 -4.10
N SER A 30 6.32 -6.34 -4.12
CA SER A 30 7.11 -5.25 -4.69
C SER A 30 8.44 -5.04 -3.97
N MET A 31 8.42 -5.06 -2.63
CA MET A 31 9.62 -4.98 -1.80
C MET A 31 10.58 -6.15 -2.06
N VAL A 32 10.08 -7.38 -2.13
CA VAL A 32 10.90 -8.56 -2.47
C VAL A 32 11.50 -8.42 -3.87
N GLY A 33 10.72 -7.96 -4.85
CA GLY A 33 11.20 -7.67 -6.20
C GLY A 33 12.36 -6.67 -6.21
N LEU A 34 12.28 -5.63 -5.38
CA LEU A 34 13.34 -4.63 -5.22
C LEU A 34 14.61 -5.25 -4.63
N PHE A 35 14.50 -6.08 -3.59
CA PHE A 35 15.66 -6.77 -3.00
C PHE A 35 16.30 -7.76 -3.98
N LEU A 36 15.51 -8.55 -4.72
CA LEU A 36 16.04 -9.45 -5.75
C LEU A 36 16.81 -8.69 -6.83
N ARG A 37 16.35 -7.51 -7.21
CA ARG A 37 17.07 -6.63 -8.15
C ARG A 37 18.37 -6.12 -7.56
N GLN A 38 18.40 -5.74 -6.28
CA GLN A 38 19.64 -5.36 -5.59
C GLN A 38 20.67 -6.50 -5.58
N PHE A 39 20.23 -7.73 -5.32
CA PHE A 39 21.10 -8.91 -5.35
C PHE A 39 21.67 -9.16 -6.75
N LYS A 40 20.85 -9.04 -7.80
CA LYS A 40 21.32 -9.16 -9.19
C LYS A 40 22.36 -8.08 -9.53
N LEU A 41 22.11 -6.82 -9.15
CA LEU A 41 23.05 -5.72 -9.37
C LEU A 41 24.38 -5.93 -8.65
N LYS A 42 24.35 -6.45 -7.42
CA LYS A 42 25.56 -6.79 -6.65
C LYS A 42 26.39 -7.88 -7.36
N GLN A 43 25.76 -8.95 -7.83
CA GLN A 43 26.47 -10.03 -8.54
C GLN A 43 27.09 -9.56 -9.86
N THR A 44 26.41 -8.69 -10.61
CA THR A 44 26.97 -8.11 -11.84
C THR A 44 28.15 -7.17 -11.52
N GLY A 45 28.04 -6.37 -10.44
CA GLY A 45 29.14 -5.52 -9.97
C GLY A 45 30.38 -6.31 -9.56
N ASP A 46 30.21 -7.35 -8.73
CA ASP A 46 31.33 -8.20 -8.27
C ASP A 46 32.02 -8.92 -9.45
N LYS A 47 31.25 -9.35 -10.48
CA LYS A 47 31.81 -9.97 -11.70
C LYS A 47 32.61 -9.00 -12.57
N VAL A 48 32.17 -7.74 -12.68
CA VAL A 48 32.86 -6.70 -13.47
C VAL A 48 34.15 -6.24 -12.78
N VAL A 49 34.16 -6.16 -11.44
CA VAL A 49 35.37 -5.79 -10.66
C VAL A 49 36.47 -6.86 -10.75
N SER A 50 36.11 -8.14 -10.97
CA SER A 50 37.08 -9.23 -11.14
C SER A 50 37.74 -9.32 -12.52
N VAL A 51 37.34 -8.53 -13.53
CA VAL A 51 37.97 -8.50 -14.86
C VAL A 51 38.14 -7.04 -15.33
N PRO A 52 39.28 -6.39 -15.02
CA PRO A 52 39.49 -4.97 -15.33
C PRO A 52 39.45 -4.64 -16.84
N ASN A 53 39.72 -5.62 -17.71
CA ASN A 53 39.92 -5.40 -19.15
C ASN A 53 38.65 -5.58 -20.02
N LEU A 54 37.45 -5.74 -19.45
CA LEU A 54 36.22 -5.92 -20.24
C LEU A 54 35.36 -4.65 -20.35
N ILE A 55 35.86 -3.49 -19.92
CA ILE A 55 35.09 -2.24 -19.99
C ILE A 55 35.01 -1.73 -21.45
N GLU A 56 36.02 -1.99 -22.29
CA GLU A 56 35.98 -1.64 -23.73
C GLU A 56 35.01 -2.51 -24.55
N GLN A 57 34.69 -3.73 -24.11
CA GLN A 57 33.84 -4.64 -24.92
C GLN A 57 32.34 -4.50 -24.64
N ILE A 58 31.94 -3.96 -23.49
CA ILE A 58 30.52 -3.81 -23.14
C ILE A 58 29.89 -2.61 -23.88
N GLU A 59 30.69 -1.63 -24.29
CA GLU A 59 30.20 -0.41 -24.99
C GLU A 59 29.62 -0.70 -26.39
N MET A 60 29.94 -1.84 -27.00
CA MET A 60 29.36 -2.25 -28.29
C MET A 60 28.27 -3.34 -28.19
N GLY A 61 27.92 -3.83 -27.00
CA GLY A 61 27.17 -5.09 -26.85
C GLY A 61 25.74 -5.02 -26.28
N LEU A 62 25.32 -3.91 -25.67
CA LEU A 62 24.06 -3.89 -24.89
C LEU A 62 22.94 -3.10 -25.58
N GLN A 63 22.62 -3.47 -26.82
CA GLN A 63 21.27 -3.29 -27.35
C GLN A 63 20.35 -4.38 -26.77
N VAL A 64 19.65 -4.07 -25.69
CA VAL A 64 18.44 -4.82 -25.34
C VAL A 64 17.34 -4.31 -26.28
N ARG A 65 17.05 -5.11 -27.31
CA ARG A 65 15.81 -5.04 -28.09
C ARG A 65 14.63 -5.38 -27.17
N ASP A 66 13.64 -4.51 -27.15
CA ASP A 66 12.24 -4.92 -27.12
C ASP A 66 11.49 -4.20 -28.26
N PRO A 67 10.54 -4.85 -28.94
CA PRO A 67 9.94 -4.36 -30.18
C PRO A 67 8.83 -3.35 -29.89
N GLU A 68 8.66 -2.40 -30.82
CA GLU A 68 7.54 -1.44 -30.95
C GLU A 68 7.58 -0.15 -30.12
N SER A 69 8.33 0.84 -30.61
CA SER A 69 7.79 2.20 -30.73
C SER A 69 8.55 2.99 -31.80
N LYS A 70 7.78 3.60 -32.70
CA LYS A 70 8.20 4.29 -33.93
C LYS A 70 9.25 5.38 -33.73
N ASN A 71 10.19 5.38 -34.68
CA ASN A 71 11.15 6.41 -35.06
C ASN A 71 10.74 7.86 -34.70
N LEU A 72 11.57 8.51 -33.87
CA LEU A 72 11.77 9.95 -33.95
C LEU A 72 13.28 10.21 -33.82
N ASN A 73 13.94 10.38 -34.95
CA ASN A 73 15.35 10.78 -35.02
C ASN A 73 15.45 12.22 -34.50
N LEU A 74 15.99 12.40 -33.29
CA LEU A 74 16.58 13.66 -32.87
C LEU A 74 18.10 13.44 -32.80
N GLU A 75 18.79 13.78 -33.88
CA GLU A 75 20.23 14.00 -33.86
C GLU A 75 20.52 15.08 -32.81
N THR A 76 20.95 14.66 -31.63
CA THR A 76 21.49 15.58 -30.63
C THR A 76 22.98 15.28 -30.54
N LYS A 77 23.77 16.19 -31.12
CA LYS A 77 25.23 16.25 -31.03
C LYS A 77 25.69 15.84 -29.63
N VAL A 78 26.42 14.74 -29.55
CA VAL A 78 27.20 14.37 -28.38
C VAL A 78 28.33 15.40 -28.26
N PRO A 79 28.43 16.21 -27.19
CA PRO A 79 29.63 16.98 -26.93
C PRO A 79 30.71 16.02 -26.46
N ASP A 80 31.86 16.04 -27.14
CA ASP A 80 33.08 15.36 -26.72
C ASP A 80 33.47 15.79 -25.30
N HIS A 81 33.85 14.81 -24.48
CA HIS A 81 34.21 14.87 -23.05
C HIS A 81 33.06 14.76 -22.02
N CYS A 82 32.52 13.55 -21.88
CA CYS A 82 31.99 13.08 -20.60
C CYS A 82 33.08 12.23 -19.92
N PRO A 83 33.65 12.64 -18.77
CA PRO A 83 34.66 11.83 -18.07
C PRO A 83 34.06 10.46 -17.70
N ILE A 84 34.78 9.38 -17.97
CA ILE A 84 34.42 8.00 -17.58
C ILE A 84 34.13 7.90 -16.07
N GLU A 85 34.80 8.73 -15.26
CA GLU A 85 34.53 8.89 -13.82
C GLU A 85 33.07 9.29 -13.52
N THR A 86 32.49 10.22 -14.28
CA THR A 86 31.12 10.73 -14.06
C THR A 86 30.06 9.63 -14.30
N ILE A 87 30.32 8.73 -15.24
CA ILE A 87 29.43 7.60 -15.56
C ILE A 87 29.51 6.53 -14.47
N LEU A 88 30.72 6.24 -13.98
CA LEU A 88 30.92 5.28 -12.90
C LEU A 88 30.31 5.76 -11.58
N ASP A 89 30.50 7.04 -11.27
CA ASP A 89 29.95 7.67 -10.05
C ASP A 89 28.41 7.70 -10.08
N SER A 90 27.82 7.99 -11.25
CA SER A 90 26.37 7.93 -11.45
C SER A 90 25.79 6.52 -11.25
N LYS A 91 26.49 5.47 -11.71
CA LYS A 91 26.07 4.07 -11.51
C LYS A 91 26.18 3.63 -10.06
N LEU A 92 27.22 4.07 -9.36
CA LEU A 92 27.43 3.79 -7.94
C LEU A 92 26.38 4.50 -7.07
N LEU A 93 26.06 5.76 -7.40
CA LEU A 93 24.97 6.52 -6.77
C LEU A 93 23.61 5.85 -7.00
N MET A 94 23.34 5.35 -8.22
CA MET A 94 22.12 4.60 -8.52
C MET A 94 22.02 3.33 -7.67
N TYR A 95 23.10 2.56 -7.55
CA TYR A 95 23.14 1.35 -6.72
C TYR A 95 22.87 1.65 -5.24
N HIS A 96 23.54 2.66 -4.68
CA HIS A 96 23.31 3.09 -3.30
C HIS A 96 21.89 3.61 -3.06
N SER A 97 21.32 4.32 -4.03
CA SER A 97 19.95 4.82 -3.98
C SER A 97 18.92 3.69 -4.01
N ILE A 98 19.09 2.68 -4.86
CA ILE A 98 18.21 1.50 -4.91
C ILE A 98 18.30 0.71 -3.60
N LYS A 99 19.50 0.54 -3.05
CA LYS A 99 19.71 -0.12 -1.76
C LYS A 99 18.99 0.63 -0.64
N TYR A 100 19.17 1.95 -0.59
CA TYR A 100 18.48 2.81 0.37
C TYR A 100 16.97 2.75 0.23
N LEU A 101 16.44 2.79 -1.00
CA LEU A 101 15.01 2.64 -1.27
C LEU A 101 14.44 1.34 -0.69
N GLY A 102 15.17 0.23 -0.80
CA GLY A 102 14.75 -1.05 -0.19
C GLY A 102 14.63 -0.98 1.33
N PHE A 103 15.57 -0.32 2.01
CA PHE A 103 15.48 -0.10 3.45
C PHE A 103 14.33 0.83 3.83
N VAL A 104 14.06 1.87 3.04
CA VAL A 104 12.94 2.80 3.27
C VAL A 104 11.60 2.08 3.13
N VAL A 105 11.42 1.27 2.07
CA VAL A 105 10.20 0.48 1.86
C VAL A 105 9.99 -0.54 2.99
N LEU A 106 11.05 -1.25 3.39
CA LEU A 106 10.99 -2.18 4.52
C LEU A 106 10.63 -1.47 5.83
N GLY A 107 11.25 -0.33 6.11
CA GLY A 107 10.96 0.48 7.28
C GLY A 107 9.51 0.98 7.29
N TYR A 108 9.02 1.51 6.17
CA TYR A 108 7.64 1.93 6.01
C TYR A 108 6.66 0.79 6.31
N PHE A 109 6.87 -0.37 5.67
CA PHE A 109 6.01 -1.52 5.81
C PHE A 109 5.96 -2.02 7.26
N LEU A 110 7.10 -2.14 7.94
CA LEU A 110 7.15 -2.54 9.34
C LEU A 110 6.50 -1.51 10.27
N VAL A 111 6.75 -0.22 10.07
CA VAL A 111 6.19 0.85 10.92
C VAL A 111 4.68 0.89 10.80
N VAL A 112 4.12 0.85 9.59
CA VAL A 112 2.66 0.90 9.40
C VAL A 112 1.99 -0.33 10.01
N GLN A 113 2.56 -1.52 9.83
CA GLN A 113 2.02 -2.76 10.41
C GLN A 113 2.09 -2.75 11.95
N VAL A 114 3.25 -2.45 12.53
CA VAL A 114 3.41 -2.42 14.00
C VAL A 114 2.52 -1.35 14.62
N LEU A 115 2.46 -0.16 14.02
CA LEU A 115 1.60 0.92 14.50
C LEU A 115 0.12 0.54 14.40
N GLY A 116 -0.30 -0.07 13.29
CA GLY A 116 -1.68 -0.55 13.11
C GLY A 116 -2.07 -1.61 14.13
N VAL A 117 -1.22 -2.64 14.33
CA VAL A 117 -1.47 -3.68 15.34
C VAL A 117 -1.53 -3.08 16.75
N ALA A 118 -0.63 -2.14 17.06
CA ALA A 118 -0.61 -1.46 18.35
C ALA A 118 -1.90 -0.65 18.57
N MET A 119 -2.32 0.16 17.58
CA MET A 119 -3.53 0.98 17.69
C MET A 119 -4.80 0.13 17.85
N VAL A 120 -4.96 -0.92 17.05
CA VAL A 120 -6.12 -1.84 17.16
C VAL A 120 -6.11 -2.55 18.51
N SER A 121 -4.95 -3.01 18.98
CA SER A 121 -4.82 -3.70 20.26
C SER A 121 -5.10 -2.78 21.45
N ILE A 122 -4.60 -1.54 21.42
CA ILE A 122 -4.87 -0.52 22.44
C ILE A 122 -6.38 -0.22 22.46
N TYR A 123 -7.00 -0.05 21.28
CA TYR A 123 -8.43 0.20 21.20
C TYR A 123 -9.25 -0.96 21.80
N LEU A 124 -8.93 -2.20 21.47
CA LEU A 124 -9.59 -3.38 22.03
C LEU A 124 -9.37 -3.55 23.54
N ALA A 125 -8.25 -3.07 24.07
CA ALA A 125 -8.00 -3.06 25.50
C ALA A 125 -8.85 -2.00 26.23
N LEU A 126 -9.06 -0.83 25.62
CA LEU A 126 -9.84 0.28 26.19
C LEU A 126 -11.35 0.09 26.03
N ALA A 127 -11.81 -0.42 24.89
CA ALA A 127 -13.21 -0.57 24.56
C ALA A 127 -13.76 -1.91 25.06
N SER A 128 -14.37 -1.91 26.25
CA SER A 128 -15.00 -3.09 26.85
C SER A 128 -16.07 -3.72 25.94
N ASN A 129 -16.81 -2.92 25.17
CA ASN A 129 -17.80 -3.40 24.22
C ASN A 129 -17.19 -4.23 23.09
N ALA A 130 -16.17 -3.71 22.41
CA ALA A 130 -15.45 -4.42 21.36
C ALA A 130 -14.78 -5.69 21.91
N ARG A 131 -14.19 -5.60 23.11
CA ARG A 131 -13.60 -6.75 23.80
C ARG A 131 -14.62 -7.85 24.09
N ASN A 132 -15.83 -7.50 24.54
CA ASN A 132 -16.88 -8.47 24.83
C ASN A 132 -17.38 -9.15 23.55
N ILE A 133 -17.49 -8.42 22.44
CA ILE A 133 -17.80 -8.98 21.13
C ILE A 133 -16.78 -10.07 20.75
N LEU A 134 -15.48 -9.80 20.88
CA LEU A 134 -14.43 -10.79 20.58
C LEU A 134 -14.52 -12.02 21.49
N LYS A 135 -14.75 -11.81 22.80
CA LYS A 135 -14.90 -12.91 23.76
C LYS A 135 -16.09 -13.80 23.44
N ASN A 136 -17.23 -13.20 23.09
CA ASN A 136 -18.44 -13.93 22.71
C ASN A 136 -18.23 -14.76 21.44
N LYS A 137 -17.39 -14.28 20.52
CA LYS A 137 -17.00 -15.00 19.30
C LYS A 137 -15.78 -15.94 19.49
N GLY A 138 -15.26 -16.10 20.71
CA GLY A 138 -14.12 -16.98 20.99
C GLY A 138 -12.78 -16.53 20.41
N LEU A 139 -12.66 -15.28 19.98
CA LEU A 139 -11.48 -14.74 19.30
C LEU A 139 -10.48 -14.14 20.30
N LYS A 140 -9.19 -14.46 20.09
CA LYS A 140 -8.11 -13.82 20.86
C LYS A 140 -7.86 -12.40 20.35
N MET A 141 -7.76 -11.43 21.26
CA MET A 141 -7.52 -10.02 20.94
C MET A 141 -6.29 -9.81 20.06
N MET A 142 -5.14 -10.39 20.43
CA MET A 142 -3.90 -10.24 19.64
C MET A 142 -4.01 -10.84 18.24
N THR A 143 -4.63 -12.03 18.11
CA THR A 143 -4.81 -12.67 16.81
C THR A 143 -5.72 -11.84 15.92
N PHE A 144 -6.82 -11.30 16.48
CA PHE A 144 -7.70 -10.39 15.74
C PHE A 144 -6.97 -9.12 15.31
N SER A 145 -6.24 -8.46 16.21
CA SER A 145 -5.50 -7.23 15.87
C SER A 145 -4.51 -7.46 14.74
N ILE A 146 -3.68 -8.51 14.83
CA ILE A 146 -2.68 -8.82 13.82
C ILE A 146 -3.35 -9.16 12.48
N PHE A 147 -4.35 -10.05 12.51
CA PHE A 147 -5.05 -10.49 11.30
C PHE A 147 -5.72 -9.31 10.59
N THR A 148 -6.52 -8.56 11.33
CA THR A 148 -7.26 -7.41 10.80
C THR A 148 -6.28 -6.40 10.24
N THR A 149 -5.24 -6.02 10.99
CA THR A 149 -4.27 -5.04 10.50
C THR A 149 -3.59 -5.49 9.21
N VAL A 150 -3.12 -6.74 9.14
CA VAL A 150 -2.45 -7.25 7.94
C VAL A 150 -3.42 -7.32 6.76
N SER A 151 -4.66 -7.76 6.98
CA SER A 151 -5.71 -7.86 5.96
C SER A 151 -6.12 -6.50 5.41
N THR A 152 -6.38 -5.53 6.31
CA THR A 152 -6.73 -4.15 5.97
C THR A 152 -5.61 -3.49 5.16
N PHE A 153 -4.34 -3.66 5.58
CA PHE A 153 -3.20 -3.08 4.87
C PHE A 153 -2.98 -3.69 3.48
N ALA A 154 -3.15 -5.01 3.35
CA ALA A 154 -3.01 -5.73 2.10
C ALA A 154 -4.24 -5.59 1.18
N SER A 155 -5.28 -4.87 1.59
CA SER A 155 -6.58 -4.77 0.91
C SER A 155 -7.20 -6.14 0.62
N CYS A 156 -7.15 -7.06 1.57
CA CYS A 156 -7.63 -8.44 1.39
C CYS A 156 -9.12 -8.61 1.72
N GLY A 157 -9.65 -7.81 2.63
CA GLY A 157 -11.09 -7.77 2.96
C GLY A 157 -11.60 -8.86 3.85
N PHE A 158 -10.69 -9.68 4.39
CA PHE A 158 -11.04 -10.65 5.41
C PHE A 158 -10.95 -10.03 6.79
N VAL A 159 -11.92 -10.37 7.61
CA VAL A 159 -11.94 -10.10 9.04
C VAL A 159 -12.26 -11.42 9.73
N PRO A 160 -11.72 -11.71 10.93
CA PRO A 160 -11.96 -12.98 11.64
C PRO A 160 -13.40 -13.20 12.12
N THR A 161 -14.36 -12.43 11.62
CA THR A 161 -15.78 -12.46 11.96
C THR A 161 -16.60 -12.77 10.71
N ASN A 162 -17.67 -13.54 10.86
CA ASN A 162 -18.53 -13.95 9.75
C ASN A 162 -19.24 -12.76 9.11
N GLU A 163 -19.66 -11.80 9.92
CA GLU A 163 -20.37 -10.59 9.47
C GLU A 163 -19.40 -9.44 9.14
N ASN A 164 -18.11 -9.73 8.91
CA ASN A 164 -17.09 -8.71 8.62
C ASN A 164 -17.06 -7.61 9.71
N MET A 165 -16.82 -6.34 9.33
CA MET A 165 -16.82 -5.20 10.25
C MET A 165 -18.21 -4.76 10.71
N MET A 166 -19.30 -5.37 10.24
CA MET A 166 -20.67 -5.00 10.65
C MET A 166 -20.88 -5.16 12.16
N VAL A 167 -20.23 -6.16 12.77
CA VAL A 167 -20.29 -6.41 14.22
C VAL A 167 -19.69 -5.24 15.03
N PHE A 168 -18.75 -4.51 14.42
CA PHE A 168 -18.10 -3.35 15.02
C PHE A 168 -18.70 -2.01 14.55
N SER A 169 -19.88 -2.02 13.91
CA SER A 169 -20.53 -0.81 13.39
C SER A 169 -20.75 0.29 14.45
N LYS A 170 -21.04 -0.09 15.70
CA LYS A 170 -21.17 0.83 16.84
C LYS A 170 -19.83 1.31 17.42
N ASN A 171 -18.72 0.64 17.08
CA ASN A 171 -17.40 0.92 17.62
C ASN A 171 -16.63 1.86 16.67
N SER A 172 -17.07 3.12 16.59
CA SER A 172 -16.53 4.10 15.62
C SER A 172 -15.02 4.32 15.73
N GLY A 173 -14.44 4.16 16.93
CA GLY A 173 -13.00 4.30 17.12
C GLY A 173 -12.18 3.23 16.39
N LEU A 174 -12.66 1.99 16.32
CA LEU A 174 -11.98 0.93 15.55
C LEU A 174 -11.97 1.29 14.06
N LEU A 175 -13.13 1.70 13.53
CA LEU A 175 -13.29 2.07 12.13
C LEU A 175 -12.39 3.26 11.76
N LEU A 176 -12.29 4.26 12.65
CA LEU A 176 -11.44 5.43 12.45
C LEU A 176 -9.95 5.07 12.42
N ILE A 177 -9.52 4.07 13.20
CA ILE A 177 -8.14 3.56 13.17
C ILE A 177 -7.85 2.84 11.85
N LEU A 178 -8.84 2.09 11.33
CA LEU A 178 -8.67 1.29 10.11
C LEU A 178 -8.69 2.14 8.83
N ILE A 179 -9.47 3.21 8.75
CA ILE A 179 -9.53 4.12 7.57
C ILE A 179 -8.14 4.57 7.07
N PRO A 180 -7.28 5.21 7.89
CA PRO A 180 -5.96 5.65 7.44
C PRO A 180 -5.08 4.46 7.08
N GLN A 181 -5.29 3.30 7.71
CA GLN A 181 -4.53 2.09 7.44
C GLN A 181 -4.85 1.49 6.07
N VAL A 182 -6.13 1.48 5.68
CA VAL A 182 -6.57 1.12 4.32
C VAL A 182 -5.94 2.05 3.29
N LEU A 183 -5.97 3.35 3.55
CA LEU A 183 -5.42 4.35 2.63
C LEU A 183 -3.90 4.21 2.48
N MET A 184 -3.16 4.01 3.59
CA MET A 184 -1.72 3.76 3.59
C MET A 184 -1.33 2.40 3.01
N GLY A 185 -2.26 1.47 2.87
CA GLY A 185 -2.06 0.21 2.16
C GLY A 185 -1.88 0.42 0.65
N ASN A 186 -2.36 -0.54 -0.14
CA ASN A 186 -2.14 -0.57 -1.59
C ASN A 186 -2.60 0.73 -2.30
N THR A 187 -3.65 1.40 -1.80
CA THR A 187 -4.26 2.57 -2.47
C THR A 187 -3.33 3.78 -2.59
N LEU A 188 -2.71 4.23 -1.50
CA LEU A 188 -1.80 5.40 -1.50
C LEU A 188 -0.35 5.04 -1.21
N PHE A 189 0.01 3.75 -1.20
CA PHE A 189 1.39 3.33 -0.99
C PHE A 189 2.42 4.12 -1.82
N PRO A 190 2.25 4.30 -3.16
CA PRO A 190 3.19 5.08 -3.96
C PRO A 190 3.36 6.53 -3.48
N SER A 191 2.27 7.18 -3.10
CA SER A 191 2.28 8.58 -2.67
C SER A 191 2.80 8.74 -1.25
N CYS A 192 2.44 7.83 -0.33
CA CYS A 192 3.00 7.78 1.02
C CYS A 192 4.50 7.51 1.00
N LEU A 193 4.96 6.59 0.13
CA LEU A 193 6.39 6.29 -0.03
C LEU A 193 7.16 7.51 -0.54
N ARG A 194 6.64 8.20 -1.57
CA ARG A 194 7.28 9.42 -2.08
C ARG A 194 7.33 10.53 -1.03
N PHE A 195 6.24 10.74 -0.31
CA PHE A 195 6.18 11.70 0.80
C PHE A 195 7.21 11.36 1.88
N LEU A 196 7.34 10.08 2.24
CA LEU A 196 8.34 9.61 3.20
C LEU A 196 9.77 9.93 2.73
N ILE A 197 10.12 9.62 1.48
CA ILE A 197 11.45 9.92 0.91
C ILE A 197 11.73 11.43 0.93
N TRP A 198 10.72 12.25 0.60
CA TRP A 198 10.82 13.71 0.69
C TRP A 198 11.07 14.22 2.11
N VAL A 199 10.36 13.66 3.11
CA VAL A 199 10.59 13.97 4.53
C VAL A 199 12.02 13.56 4.94
N LEU A 200 12.48 12.36 4.59
CA LEU A 200 13.84 11.90 4.92
C LEU A 200 14.90 12.79 4.26
N GLY A 201 14.69 13.21 3.01
CA GLY A 201 15.56 14.15 2.32
C GLY A 201 15.61 15.53 2.97
N LYS A 202 14.48 16.03 3.50
CA LYS A 202 14.43 17.27 4.28
C LYS A 202 15.10 17.16 5.66
N LEU A 203 15.09 15.98 6.27
CA LEU A 203 15.79 15.70 7.52
C LEU A 203 17.30 15.47 7.33
N ASN A 204 17.84 15.71 6.12
CA ASN A 204 19.22 15.46 5.73
C ASN A 204 19.70 14.01 5.92
N ILE A 205 18.78 13.05 6.05
CA ILE A 205 19.12 11.62 6.10
C ILE A 205 19.39 11.17 4.67
N LYS A 206 20.65 10.83 4.34
CA LYS A 206 21.03 10.34 2.99
C LYS A 206 20.51 11.27 1.89
N LYS A 207 20.91 12.56 2.00
CA LYS A 207 20.37 13.67 1.22
C LYS A 207 20.59 13.49 -0.28
N GLU A 208 21.76 13.02 -0.68
CA GLU A 208 22.13 12.81 -2.08
C GLU A 208 21.30 11.67 -2.68
N GLU A 209 21.17 10.54 -1.98
CA GLU A 209 20.35 9.42 -2.43
C GLU A 209 18.86 9.79 -2.48
N SER A 210 18.34 10.51 -1.47
CA SER A 210 16.94 10.92 -1.42
C SER A 210 16.58 11.91 -2.53
N LYS A 211 17.47 12.87 -2.82
CA LYS A 211 17.31 13.82 -3.93
C LYS A 211 17.35 13.09 -5.28
N PHE A 212 18.33 12.20 -5.45
CA PHE A 212 18.45 11.38 -6.65
C PHE A 212 17.20 10.52 -6.91
N LEU A 213 16.64 9.89 -5.87
CA LEU A 213 15.40 9.11 -5.98
C LEU A 213 14.19 9.95 -6.41
N LEU A 214 14.08 11.19 -5.92
CA LEU A 214 12.94 12.06 -6.22
C LEU A 214 13.01 12.67 -7.63
N GLU A 215 14.21 12.95 -8.11
CA GLU A 215 14.48 13.52 -9.44
C GLU A 215 14.46 12.44 -10.54
N ASN A 216 14.99 11.24 -10.27
CA ASN A 216 15.10 10.15 -11.25
C ASN A 216 14.07 9.02 -11.06
N SER A 217 12.87 9.34 -10.53
CA SER A 217 11.86 8.33 -10.18
C SER A 217 11.48 7.39 -11.33
N ALA A 218 11.46 7.88 -12.58
CA ALA A 218 11.17 7.08 -13.77
C ALA A 218 12.33 6.16 -14.21
N GLY A 219 13.59 6.61 -14.05
CA GLY A 219 14.77 5.86 -14.50
C GLY A 219 15.15 4.69 -13.58
N ILE A 220 14.68 4.70 -12.33
CA ILE A 220 14.96 3.64 -11.36
C ILE A 220 14.15 2.37 -11.68
N GLY A 221 13.02 2.46 -12.38
CA GLY A 221 12.21 1.28 -12.74
C GLY A 221 11.57 0.57 -11.56
N TYR A 222 11.19 1.30 -10.51
CA TYR A 222 10.34 0.81 -9.42
C TYR A 222 8.94 1.38 -9.60
N LEU A 223 7.96 0.51 -9.92
CA LEU A 223 6.62 0.92 -10.35
C LEU A 223 5.91 1.82 -9.33
N HIS A 224 6.12 1.57 -8.04
CA HIS A 224 5.50 2.36 -6.96
C HIS A 224 6.21 3.67 -6.65
N LEU A 225 7.33 4.01 -7.30
CA LEU A 225 7.96 5.34 -7.17
C LEU A 225 7.42 6.26 -8.27
N LEU A 226 6.22 6.78 -8.06
CA LEU A 226 5.59 7.70 -9.01
C LEU A 226 6.33 9.06 -9.07
N SER A 227 6.26 9.70 -10.25
CA SER A 227 6.67 11.11 -10.40
C SER A 227 5.80 12.02 -9.53
N SER A 228 6.31 13.21 -9.20
CA SER A 228 5.63 14.16 -8.29
C SER A 228 4.22 14.53 -8.75
N LEU A 229 4.05 14.75 -10.06
CA LEU A 229 2.77 15.10 -10.64
C LEU A 229 1.78 13.94 -10.51
N HIS A 230 2.19 12.74 -10.92
CA HIS A 230 1.34 11.54 -10.84
C HIS A 230 0.98 11.18 -9.39
N SER A 231 1.92 11.31 -8.45
CA SER A 231 1.65 11.06 -7.02
C SER A 231 0.63 12.05 -6.46
N SER A 232 0.76 13.34 -6.77
CA SER A 232 -0.21 14.35 -6.33
C SER A 232 -1.58 14.17 -6.99
N LEU A 233 -1.62 13.82 -8.28
CA LEU A 233 -2.87 13.51 -8.98
C LEU A 233 -3.56 12.27 -8.40
N LEU A 234 -2.80 11.23 -8.04
CA LEU A 234 -3.34 10.04 -7.39
C LEU A 234 -3.99 10.39 -6.04
N VAL A 235 -3.34 11.21 -5.23
CA VAL A 235 -3.90 11.69 -3.96
C VAL A 235 -5.20 12.47 -4.22
N GLY A 236 -5.16 13.43 -5.15
CA GLY A 236 -6.33 14.24 -5.50
C GLY A 236 -7.51 13.41 -6.01
N SER A 237 -7.26 12.43 -6.89
CA SER A 237 -8.32 11.56 -7.41
C SER A 237 -8.86 10.61 -6.35
N VAL A 238 -8.00 9.99 -5.54
CA VAL A 238 -8.40 9.07 -4.46
C VAL A 238 -9.34 9.78 -3.48
N PHE A 239 -8.94 10.94 -2.96
CA PHE A 239 -9.76 11.70 -2.02
C PHE A 239 -11.00 12.32 -2.69
N GLY A 240 -10.89 12.78 -3.94
CA GLY A 240 -12.02 13.32 -4.70
C GLY A 240 -13.13 12.28 -4.89
N PHE A 241 -12.77 11.06 -5.33
CA PHE A 241 -13.75 9.99 -5.49
C PHE A 241 -14.34 9.52 -4.15
N ILE A 242 -13.51 9.36 -3.11
CA ILE A 242 -14.01 9.00 -1.76
C ILE A 242 -14.99 10.06 -1.25
N PHE A 243 -14.68 11.34 -1.46
CA PHE A 243 -15.56 12.43 -1.04
C PHE A 243 -16.89 12.42 -1.79
N ILE A 244 -16.87 12.31 -3.11
CA ILE A 244 -18.09 12.22 -3.93
C ILE A 244 -18.94 11.03 -3.49
N GLN A 245 -18.33 9.87 -3.32
CA GLN A 245 -19.01 8.65 -2.90
C GLN A 245 -19.58 8.76 -1.49
N PHE A 246 -18.81 9.34 -0.56
CA PHE A 246 -19.24 9.58 0.82
C PHE A 246 -20.45 10.51 0.88
N VAL A 247 -20.45 11.58 0.09
CA VAL A 247 -21.58 12.51 -0.01
C VAL A 247 -22.82 11.80 -0.55
N LEU A 248 -22.69 11.08 -1.68
CA LEU A 248 -23.81 10.32 -2.27
C LEU A 248 -24.35 9.24 -1.34
N PHE A 249 -23.46 8.49 -0.68
CA PHE A 249 -23.84 7.46 0.30
C PHE A 249 -24.60 8.08 1.48
N CYS A 250 -24.07 9.16 2.05
CA CYS A 250 -24.75 9.87 3.13
C CYS A 250 -26.12 10.38 2.72
N PHE A 251 -26.28 10.95 1.51
CA PHE A 251 -27.58 11.48 1.07
C PHE A 251 -28.64 10.40 0.84
N ILE A 252 -28.26 9.27 0.25
CA ILE A 252 -29.21 8.22 -0.12
C ILE A 252 -29.53 7.31 1.07
N GLU A 253 -28.53 6.94 1.87
CA GLU A 253 -28.64 5.91 2.91
C GLU A 253 -28.85 6.48 4.33
N TRP A 254 -28.97 7.81 4.51
CA TRP A 254 -29.10 8.38 5.87
C TRP A 254 -30.26 7.81 6.70
N ASN A 255 -31.38 7.55 6.01
CA ASN A 255 -32.64 7.10 6.60
C ASN A 255 -32.94 5.62 6.32
N SER A 256 -32.00 4.87 5.76
CA SER A 256 -32.21 3.45 5.47
C SER A 256 -32.16 2.59 6.73
N GLU A 257 -32.77 1.41 6.66
CA GLU A 257 -32.83 0.48 7.79
C GLU A 257 -31.44 0.00 8.21
N SER A 258 -30.50 -0.10 7.26
CA SER A 258 -29.12 -0.52 7.49
C SER A 258 -28.34 0.42 8.43
N LEU A 259 -28.59 1.73 8.35
CA LEU A 259 -27.98 2.73 9.24
C LEU A 259 -28.89 3.16 10.39
N SER A 260 -30.18 2.83 10.37
CA SER A 260 -31.19 3.30 11.33
C SER A 260 -30.84 3.07 12.81
N ARG A 261 -30.05 2.02 13.10
CA ARG A 261 -29.66 1.60 14.46
C ARG A 261 -28.45 2.36 15.03
N LEU A 262 -27.85 3.26 14.25
CA LEU A 262 -26.62 3.98 14.58
C LEU A 262 -26.89 5.44 14.93
N SER A 263 -26.09 6.00 15.85
CA SER A 263 -26.11 7.44 16.14
C SER A 263 -25.59 8.26 14.96
N SER A 264 -25.92 9.56 14.87
CA SER A 264 -25.48 10.40 13.74
C SER A 264 -23.96 10.42 13.52
N HIS A 265 -23.18 10.33 14.61
CA HIS A 265 -21.73 10.24 14.56
C HIS A 265 -21.26 8.87 14.03
N GLU A 266 -21.86 7.78 14.52
CA GLU A 266 -21.58 6.42 14.05
C GLU A 266 -21.92 6.26 12.57
N LYS A 267 -23.05 6.83 12.12
CA LYS A 267 -23.45 6.86 10.70
C LYS A 267 -22.39 7.54 9.84
N LEU A 268 -21.87 8.68 10.29
CA LEU A 268 -20.87 9.45 9.55
C LEU A 268 -19.57 8.65 9.40
N ILE A 269 -19.03 8.10 10.49
CA ILE A 269 -17.79 7.32 10.45
C ILE A 269 -18.01 6.00 9.71
N GLY A 270 -19.15 5.35 9.89
CA GLY A 270 -19.50 4.12 9.20
C GLY A 270 -19.62 4.32 7.69
N SER A 271 -20.28 5.40 7.25
CA SER A 271 -20.33 5.81 5.85
C SER A 271 -18.93 6.05 5.28
N LEU A 272 -18.09 6.82 5.99
CA LEU A 272 -16.72 7.09 5.56
C LEU A 272 -15.88 5.82 5.46
N PHE A 273 -16.00 4.92 6.44
CA PHE A 273 -15.33 3.62 6.41
C PHE A 273 -15.81 2.79 5.21
N GLN A 274 -17.11 2.72 4.97
CA GLN A 274 -17.66 1.97 3.85
C GLN A 274 -17.15 2.49 2.51
N THR A 275 -17.15 3.81 2.29
CA THR A 275 -16.71 4.40 1.02
C THR A 275 -15.20 4.31 0.78
N VAL A 276 -14.39 4.34 1.84
CA VAL A 276 -12.95 4.08 1.73
C VAL A 276 -12.69 2.62 1.32
N ASN A 277 -13.47 1.68 1.87
CA ASN A 277 -13.26 0.25 1.65
C ASN A 277 -13.78 -0.29 0.31
N THR A 278 -14.60 0.48 -0.41
CA THR A 278 -15.08 0.03 -1.73
C THR A 278 -13.97 -0.03 -2.77
N ARG A 279 -12.83 0.64 -2.57
CA ARG A 279 -11.68 0.51 -3.47
C ARG A 279 -10.85 -0.72 -3.09
N HIS A 280 -11.25 -1.88 -3.62
CA HIS A 280 -10.61 -3.20 -3.51
C HIS A 280 -10.31 -3.76 -2.11
N THR A 281 -10.64 -3.07 -1.02
CA THR A 281 -10.33 -3.56 0.34
C THR A 281 -11.37 -4.55 0.82
N GLY A 282 -12.66 -4.40 0.48
CA GLY A 282 -13.66 -5.45 0.69
C GLY A 282 -14.16 -5.62 2.13
N GLU A 283 -13.73 -4.76 3.07
CA GLU A 283 -14.32 -4.69 4.41
C GLU A 283 -15.66 -3.95 4.36
N THR A 284 -16.70 -4.54 4.97
CA THR A 284 -18.06 -3.97 4.95
C THR A 284 -18.60 -3.77 6.36
N ILE A 285 -19.26 -2.63 6.56
CA ILE A 285 -19.94 -2.27 7.82
C ILE A 285 -21.46 -2.32 7.71
N VAL A 286 -21.98 -2.36 6.49
CA VAL A 286 -23.40 -2.42 6.16
C VAL A 286 -23.69 -3.67 5.34
N ASP A 287 -24.90 -4.20 5.52
CA ASP A 287 -25.38 -5.33 4.71
C ASP A 287 -25.70 -4.82 3.30
N LEU A 288 -24.89 -5.25 2.34
CA LEU A 288 -25.02 -4.89 0.92
C LEU A 288 -26.36 -5.36 0.33
N SER A 289 -27.04 -6.32 0.94
CA SER A 289 -28.33 -6.85 0.49
C SER A 289 -29.51 -5.89 0.72
N ILE A 290 -29.36 -4.95 1.66
CA ILE A 290 -30.44 -4.03 2.10
C ILE A 290 -30.20 -2.61 1.58
N ILE A 291 -29.02 -2.35 1.00
CA ILE A 291 -28.64 -1.03 0.47
C ILE A 291 -29.40 -0.74 -0.83
N SER A 292 -29.66 0.55 -1.08
CA SER A 292 -30.28 1.02 -2.32
C SER A 292 -29.52 0.55 -3.56
N PRO A 293 -30.22 0.07 -4.61
CA PRO A 293 -29.60 -0.35 -5.87
C PRO A 293 -28.70 0.73 -6.50
N ALA A 294 -29.00 2.01 -6.30
CA ALA A 294 -28.19 3.12 -6.81
C ALA A 294 -26.78 3.15 -6.19
N ILE A 295 -26.68 2.89 -4.89
CA ILE A 295 -25.40 2.83 -4.17
C ILE A 295 -24.64 1.55 -4.54
N LEU A 296 -25.34 0.44 -4.78
CA LEU A 296 -24.70 -0.78 -5.24
C LEU A 296 -24.03 -0.59 -6.60
N VAL A 297 -24.71 0.07 -7.56
CA VAL A 297 -24.11 0.43 -8.85
C VAL A 297 -22.91 1.36 -8.66
N LEU A 298 -23.02 2.35 -7.78
CA LEU A 298 -21.91 3.24 -7.44
C LEU A 298 -20.70 2.45 -6.90
N PHE A 299 -20.93 1.47 -6.02
CA PHE A 299 -19.88 0.63 -5.47
C PHE A 299 -19.24 -0.25 -6.55
N ILE A 300 -20.03 -0.80 -7.47
CA ILE A 300 -19.52 -1.59 -8.60
C ILE A 300 -18.66 -0.74 -9.54
N VAL A 301 -19.02 0.51 -9.82
CA VAL A 301 -18.21 1.40 -10.68
C VAL A 301 -16.90 1.81 -10.01
N MET A 302 -16.89 1.83 -8.67
CA MET A 302 -15.72 2.20 -7.87
C MET A 302 -14.76 1.04 -7.59
N MET A 303 -15.25 -0.20 -7.71
CA MET A 303 -14.50 -1.46 -7.59
C MET A 303 -13.90 -1.88 -8.94
#